data_AF-A0A7X7K0V6-F1
#
_entry.id   AF-A0A7X7K0V6-F1
#
_cell.length_a   1.000
_cell.length_b   1.000
_cell.length_c   1.000
_cell.angle_alpha   90.00
_cell.angle_beta   90.00
_cell.angle_gamma   90.00
#
_symmetry.space_group_name_H-M   'P 1'
#
loop_
_entity.id
_entity.type
_entity.pdbx_description
1 polymer ?
#
loop_
_entity_poly.entity_id
_entity_poly.type
_entity_poly.pdbx_seq_one_letter_code
_entity_poly.pdbx_strand_id
1 'polypeptide(L)'
;MVREIMWATDEAQGGEDPAQPTGETSRMFTQSELDQIVVERARRAKSSALNELLQEVGTETVDDLKALVQRAKERETAEQSELEKLTKALAEYQKKEQTWEEQRREQALQLAVQTAAQKLGVVDAEVILELVRKRIDFDRDGAPQGVEAALSEVLKAKPYLKAGAHAGSPTNPPRGGRALTREEIAKMTPAEINANWDAVRAALEKGV
;
A
#
# COMPACT_ATOMS: atom_id res chain seq x y z
N MET A 1 -58.11 27.99 -46.50
CA MET A 1 -58.85 29.12 -45.92
C MET A 1 -57.98 30.36 -46.15
N VAL A 2 -58.39 31.14 -47.15
CA VAL A 2 -57.74 32.34 -47.67
C VAL A 2 -58.44 33.54 -47.01
N ARG A 3 -57.71 34.60 -46.65
CA ARG A 3 -58.24 35.94 -46.40
C ARG A 3 -57.43 36.87 -47.30
N GLU A 4 -57.89 37.20 -48.50
CA GLU A 4 -58.94 38.15 -48.85
C GLU A 4 -58.62 39.59 -48.41
N ILE A 5 -58.43 40.41 -49.45
CA ILE A 5 -58.03 41.82 -49.51
C ILE A 5 -59.29 42.67 -49.48
N MET A 6 -59.27 43.83 -48.82
CA MET A 6 -59.98 45.09 -49.16
C MET A 6 -59.69 46.12 -48.05
N TRP A 7 -58.79 47.09 -48.29
CA TRP A 7 -59.05 48.45 -48.80
C TRP A 7 -59.96 49.30 -47.90
N ALA A 8 -59.36 50.28 -47.23
CA ALA A 8 -60.03 51.50 -46.78
C ALA A 8 -59.14 52.68 -47.15
N THR A 9 -59.46 53.32 -48.28
CA THR A 9 -59.14 54.73 -48.52
C THR A 9 -60.17 55.58 -47.81
N ASP A 10 -59.71 56.58 -47.06
CA ASP A 10 -60.43 57.82 -46.93
C ASP A 10 -59.45 58.97 -47.16
N GLU A 11 -59.94 59.99 -47.85
CA GLU A 11 -59.18 61.04 -48.50
C GLU A 11 -58.86 62.23 -47.58
N ALA A 12 -57.85 63.00 -48.03
CA ALA A 12 -57.71 64.45 -47.89
C ALA A 12 -57.21 65.03 -46.55
N GLN A 13 -55.95 65.50 -46.54
CA GLN A 13 -55.62 66.94 -46.67
C GLN A 13 -54.13 67.22 -46.42
N GLY A 14 -53.57 68.07 -47.28
CA GLY A 14 -52.60 69.11 -46.85
C GLY A 14 -51.12 68.74 -46.83
N GLY A 15 -50.45 69.17 -47.91
CA GLY A 15 -49.09 69.73 -47.97
C GLY A 15 -48.08 69.45 -46.85
N GLU A 16 -46.95 68.86 -47.21
CA GLU A 16 -45.64 69.55 -47.24
C GLU A 16 -44.58 68.54 -47.68
N ASP A 17 -43.92 68.84 -48.79
CA ASP A 17 -42.64 68.24 -49.18
C ASP A 17 -41.60 68.50 -48.08
N PRO A 18 -40.83 67.48 -47.69
CA PRO A 18 -39.43 67.69 -47.40
C PRO A 18 -38.60 67.00 -48.47
N ALA A 19 -37.90 67.86 -49.22
CA ALA A 19 -36.93 67.53 -50.25
C ALA A 19 -36.10 66.29 -49.91
N GLN A 20 -36.16 65.33 -50.82
CA GLN A 20 -35.26 64.19 -50.86
C GLN A 20 -33.92 64.66 -51.45
N PRO A 21 -32.79 64.64 -50.70
CA PRO A 21 -31.49 64.79 -51.34
C PRO A 21 -31.18 63.47 -52.05
N THR A 22 -31.54 63.39 -53.32
CA THR A 22 -30.99 62.41 -54.26
C THR A 22 -29.51 62.68 -54.44
N GLY A 23 -28.69 61.81 -53.84
CA GLY A 23 -27.24 61.88 -53.89
C GLY A 23 -26.61 60.59 -53.38
N GLU A 24 -27.07 59.44 -53.86
CA GLU A 24 -26.35 58.17 -53.72
C GLU A 24 -25.03 58.27 -54.48
N THR A 25 -24.01 58.78 -53.81
CA THR A 25 -22.63 58.42 -54.13
C THR A 25 -22.45 56.98 -53.66
N SER A 26 -22.71 56.03 -54.56
CA SER A 26 -22.16 54.68 -54.47
C SER A 26 -20.63 54.83 -54.43
N ARG A 27 -20.05 55.03 -53.25
CA ARG A 27 -18.61 54.96 -53.04
C ARG A 27 -18.22 53.52 -53.37
N MET A 28 -17.62 53.32 -54.54
CA MET A 28 -16.96 52.07 -54.87
C MET A 28 -15.75 51.97 -53.93
N PHE A 29 -15.94 51.34 -52.78
CA PHE A 29 -14.84 51.05 -51.88
C PHE A 29 -13.86 50.14 -52.61
N THR A 30 -12.59 50.51 -52.59
CA THR A 30 -11.54 49.63 -53.08
C THR A 30 -11.42 48.42 -52.15
N GLN A 31 -10.94 47.28 -52.66
CA GLN A 31 -10.75 46.07 -51.84
C GLN A 31 -9.84 46.34 -50.62
N SER A 32 -8.86 47.22 -50.80
CA SER A 32 -7.99 47.71 -49.72
C SER A 32 -8.73 48.53 -48.65
N GLU A 33 -9.72 49.34 -49.01
CA GLU A 33 -10.51 50.10 -48.03
C GLU A 33 -11.49 49.20 -47.27
N LEU A 34 -12.08 48.21 -47.95
CA LEU A 34 -12.90 47.19 -47.30
C LEU A 34 -12.08 46.37 -46.30
N ASP A 35 -10.88 45.95 -46.68
CA ASP A 35 -9.97 45.22 -45.78
C ASP A 35 -9.59 46.07 -44.56
N GLN A 36 -9.33 47.38 -44.73
CA GLN A 36 -9.07 48.27 -43.61
C GLN A 36 -10.27 48.44 -42.67
N ILE A 37 -11.49 48.56 -43.21
CA ILE A 37 -12.72 48.66 -42.41
C ILE A 37 -12.97 47.36 -41.64
N VAL A 38 -12.73 46.21 -42.26
CA VAL A 38 -12.84 44.90 -41.61
C VAL A 38 -11.79 44.76 -40.51
N VAL A 39 -10.55 45.17 -40.75
CA VAL A 39 -9.48 45.17 -39.74
C VAL A 39 -9.85 46.08 -38.56
N GLU A 40 -10.35 47.29 -38.80
CA GLU A 40 -10.79 48.19 -37.73
C GLU A 40 -11.94 47.61 -36.91
N ARG A 41 -12.97 47.06 -37.57
CA ARG A 41 -14.11 46.44 -36.89
C ARG A 41 -13.69 45.22 -36.07
N ALA A 42 -12.83 44.37 -36.64
CA ALA A 42 -12.26 43.24 -35.93
C ALA A 42 -11.43 43.68 -34.72
N ARG A 43 -10.67 44.78 -34.85
CA ARG A 43 -9.89 45.35 -33.74
C ARG A 43 -10.80 45.89 -32.64
N ARG A 44 -11.86 46.63 -32.99
CA ARG A 44 -12.86 47.17 -32.05
C ARG A 44 -13.62 46.07 -31.32
N ALA A 45 -14.10 45.05 -32.04
CA ALA A 45 -14.77 43.90 -31.45
C ALA A 45 -13.85 43.11 -30.51
N LYS A 46 -12.57 42.94 -30.89
CA LYS A 46 -11.58 42.31 -30.02
C LYS A 46 -11.30 43.12 -28.76
N SER A 47 -11.20 44.45 -28.87
CA SER A 47 -11.00 45.31 -27.70
C SER A 47 -12.22 45.39 -26.79
N SER A 48 -13.46 45.37 -27.31
CA SER A 48 -14.65 45.34 -26.45
C SER A 48 -14.78 44.02 -25.71
N ALA A 49 -14.56 42.90 -26.40
CA ALA A 49 -14.58 41.58 -25.78
C ALA A 49 -13.48 41.42 -24.72
N LEU A 50 -12.28 41.98 -24.97
CA LEU A 50 -11.21 42.00 -23.96
C LEU A 50 -11.60 42.85 -22.74
N ASN A 51 -12.19 44.02 -22.94
CA ASN A 51 -12.62 44.88 -21.83
C ASN A 51 -13.75 44.25 -21.00
N GLU A 52 -14.74 43.61 -21.62
CA GLU A 52 -15.79 42.86 -20.90
C GLU A 52 -15.18 41.75 -20.05
N LEU A 53 -14.27 40.96 -20.62
CA LEU A 53 -13.64 39.84 -19.94
C LEU A 53 -12.71 40.31 -18.81
N LEU A 54 -12.02 41.44 -19.01
CA LEU A 54 -11.22 42.09 -17.96
C LEU A 54 -12.10 42.62 -16.81
N GLN A 55 -13.28 43.18 -17.11
CA GLN A 55 -14.25 43.61 -16.10
C GLN A 55 -14.85 42.43 -15.33
N GLU A 56 -15.21 41.34 -16.02
CA GLU A 56 -15.78 40.14 -15.40
C GLU A 56 -14.77 39.43 -14.49
N VAL A 57 -13.50 39.36 -14.91
CA VAL A 57 -12.41 38.77 -14.12
C VAL A 57 -11.87 39.74 -13.05
N GLY A 58 -12.25 41.02 -13.12
CA GLY A 58 -11.86 42.04 -12.15
C GLY A 58 -10.39 42.48 -12.26
N THR A 59 -9.78 42.32 -13.43
CA THR A 59 -8.38 42.71 -13.70
C THR A 59 -8.33 43.89 -14.66
N GLU A 60 -7.54 44.91 -14.35
CA GLU A 60 -7.49 46.14 -15.15
C GLU A 60 -6.72 45.98 -16.47
N THR A 61 -5.80 45.01 -16.55
CA THR A 61 -4.96 44.81 -17.74
C THR A 61 -4.85 43.34 -18.15
N VAL A 62 -4.62 43.12 -19.46
CA VAL A 62 -4.35 41.79 -20.02
C VAL A 62 -3.05 41.20 -19.44
N ASP A 63 -2.10 42.03 -19.04
CA ASP A 63 -0.84 41.59 -18.45
C ASP A 63 -1.02 41.12 -17.00
N ASP A 64 -1.92 41.72 -16.23
CA ASP A 64 -2.29 41.22 -14.90
C ASP A 64 -2.99 39.86 -14.99
N LEU A 65 -3.88 39.69 -15.98
CA LEU A 65 -4.58 38.43 -16.22
C LEU A 65 -3.60 37.32 -16.60
N LYS A 66 -2.60 37.62 -17.46
CA LYS A 66 -1.50 36.69 -17.76
C LYS A 66 -0.66 36.39 -16.51
N ALA A 67 -0.34 37.38 -15.69
CA ALA A 67 0.45 37.19 -14.47
C ALA A 67 -0.28 36.33 -13.44
N LEU A 68 -1.60 36.49 -13.29
CA LEU A 68 -2.43 35.65 -12.43
C LEU A 68 -2.50 34.21 -12.93
N VAL A 69 -2.73 34.01 -14.22
CA VAL A 69 -2.73 32.66 -14.82
C VAL A 69 -1.37 31.99 -14.67
N GLN A 70 -0.29 32.74 -14.84
CA GLN A 70 1.07 32.23 -14.69
C GLN A 70 1.36 31.83 -13.24
N ARG A 71 1.02 32.66 -12.26
CA ARG A 71 1.14 32.33 -10.83
C ARG A 71 0.25 31.15 -10.43
N ALA A 72 -0.96 31.05 -10.98
CA ALA A 72 -1.86 29.93 -10.73
C ALA A 72 -1.27 28.62 -11.25
N LYS A 73 -0.71 28.62 -12.48
CA LYS A 73 -0.01 27.47 -13.04
C LYS A 73 1.22 27.07 -12.25
N GLU A 74 2.00 28.04 -11.80
CA GLU A 74 3.20 27.79 -10.97
C GLU A 74 2.82 27.18 -9.62
N ARG A 75 1.74 27.68 -8.99
CA ARG A 75 1.19 27.10 -7.75
C ARG A 75 0.64 25.70 -7.98
N GLU A 76 -0.15 25.49 -9.03
CA GLU A 76 -0.70 24.17 -9.35
C GLU A 76 0.42 23.16 -9.63
N THR A 77 1.47 23.55 -10.35
CA THR A 77 2.64 22.69 -10.59
C THR A 77 3.41 22.39 -9.29
N ALA A 78 3.56 23.39 -8.40
CA ALA A 78 4.19 23.20 -7.10
C ALA A 78 3.36 22.29 -6.19
N GLU A 79 2.05 22.52 -6.11
CA GLU A 79 1.09 21.71 -5.35
C GLU A 79 1.02 20.28 -5.88
N GLN A 80 1.00 20.08 -7.20
CA GLN A 80 1.09 18.76 -7.81
C GLN A 80 2.41 18.06 -7.41
N SER A 81 3.54 18.77 -7.43
CA SER A 81 4.83 18.22 -6.99
C SER A 81 4.85 17.86 -5.50
N GLU A 82 4.20 18.65 -4.65
CA GLU A 82 4.07 18.37 -3.21
C GLU A 82 3.11 17.21 -2.95
N LEU A 83 1.98 17.14 -3.65
CA LEU A 83 1.02 16.03 -3.58
C LEU A 83 1.66 14.72 -4.05
N GLU A 84 2.46 14.74 -5.10
CA GLU A 84 3.23 13.56 -5.53
C GLU A 84 4.24 13.10 -4.48
N LYS A 85 4.91 14.04 -3.80
CA LYS A 85 5.84 13.70 -2.70
C LYS A 85 5.08 13.14 -1.50
N LEU A 86 3.95 13.74 -1.13
CA LEU A 86 3.12 13.31 -0.01
C LEU A 86 2.51 11.93 -0.26
N THR A 87 2.00 11.67 -1.47
CA THR A 87 1.46 10.35 -1.85
C THR A 87 2.54 9.28 -1.86
N LYS A 88 3.75 9.58 -2.36
CA LYS A 88 4.90 8.67 -2.27
C LYS A 88 5.29 8.39 -0.82
N ALA A 89 5.38 9.43 0.01
CA ALA A 89 5.70 9.29 1.43
C ALA A 89 4.65 8.45 2.16
N LEU A 90 3.35 8.69 1.93
CA LEU A 90 2.26 7.89 2.50
C LEU A 90 2.35 6.43 2.07
N ALA A 91 2.58 6.15 0.79
CA ALA A 91 2.75 4.79 0.29
C ALA A 91 3.97 4.10 0.91
N GLU A 92 5.08 4.82 1.10
CA GLU A 92 6.27 4.31 1.79
C GLU A 92 6.00 4.03 3.27
N TYR A 93 5.29 4.92 3.98
CA TYR A 93 4.93 4.72 5.38
C TYR A 93 3.99 3.52 5.54
N GLN A 94 2.98 3.38 4.68
CA GLN A 94 2.08 2.22 4.67
C GLN A 94 2.84 0.91 4.41
N LYS A 95 3.76 0.90 3.45
CA LYS A 95 4.62 -0.28 3.20
C LYS A 95 5.48 -0.59 4.42
N LYS A 96 6.11 0.42 5.02
CA LYS A 96 6.92 0.23 6.23
C LYS A 96 6.05 -0.35 7.35
N GLU A 97 4.89 0.23 7.60
CA GLU A 97 3.96 -0.25 8.64
C GLU A 97 3.56 -1.71 8.42
N GLN A 98 3.18 -2.10 7.19
CA GLN A 98 2.90 -3.50 6.85
C GLN A 98 4.11 -4.40 7.11
N THR A 99 5.31 -4.00 6.69
CA THR A 99 6.53 -4.80 6.95
C THR A 99 6.85 -4.91 8.44
N TRP A 100 6.62 -3.85 9.22
CA TRP A 100 6.82 -3.86 10.66
C TRP A 100 5.81 -4.76 11.36
N GLU A 101 4.54 -4.71 10.94
CA GLU A 101 3.51 -5.61 11.45
C GLU A 101 3.82 -7.08 11.14
N GLU A 102 4.22 -7.38 9.90
CA GLU A 102 4.62 -8.72 9.50
C GLU A 102 5.82 -9.21 10.29
N GLN A 103 6.86 -8.38 10.46
CA GLN A 103 8.02 -8.72 11.28
C GLN A 103 7.65 -8.94 12.75
N ARG A 104 6.76 -8.11 13.32
CA ARG A 104 6.29 -8.30 14.70
C ARG A 104 5.50 -9.60 14.86
N ARG A 105 4.59 -9.89 13.92
CA ARG A 105 3.83 -11.16 13.92
C ARG A 105 4.76 -12.36 13.81
N GLU A 106 5.75 -12.30 12.91
CA GLU A 106 6.73 -13.36 12.72
C GLU A 106 7.57 -13.59 13.99
N GLN A 107 8.09 -12.52 14.60
CA GLN A 107 8.85 -12.60 15.85
C GLN A 107 8.01 -13.16 17.00
N ALA A 108 6.74 -12.72 17.12
CA ALA A 108 5.82 -13.23 18.12
C ALA A 108 5.54 -14.72 17.92
N LEU A 109 5.34 -15.15 16.67
CA LEU A 109 5.18 -16.56 16.32
C LEU A 109 6.42 -17.38 16.67
N GLN A 110 7.62 -16.91 16.30
CA GLN A 110 8.89 -17.57 16.60
C GLN A 110 9.07 -17.78 18.11
N LEU A 111 8.84 -16.75 18.92
CA LEU A 111 8.93 -16.82 20.39
C LEU A 111 7.90 -17.79 20.98
N ALA A 112 6.65 -17.73 20.51
CA ALA A 112 5.59 -18.61 20.98
C ALA A 112 5.90 -20.08 20.64
N VAL A 113 6.36 -20.35 19.41
CA VAL A 113 6.75 -21.70 18.97
C VAL A 113 7.96 -22.18 19.75
N GLN A 114 8.99 -21.35 19.94
CA GLN A 114 10.17 -21.74 20.72
C GLN A 114 9.81 -22.10 22.16
N THR A 115 8.95 -21.30 22.79
CA THR A 115 8.47 -21.54 24.15
C THR A 115 7.68 -22.85 24.24
N ALA A 116 6.74 -23.06 23.31
CA ALA A 116 5.93 -24.26 23.26
C ALA A 116 6.76 -25.51 22.91
N ALA A 117 7.74 -25.38 22.02
CA ALA A 117 8.68 -26.42 21.61
C ALA A 117 9.53 -26.89 22.80
N GLN A 118 10.03 -25.97 23.62
CA GLN A 118 10.75 -26.30 24.85
C GLN A 118 9.86 -27.06 25.85
N LYS A 119 8.62 -26.60 26.07
CA LYS A 119 7.66 -27.29 26.95
C LYS A 119 7.33 -28.71 26.49
N LEU A 120 7.22 -28.93 25.18
CA LEU A 120 6.84 -30.21 24.59
C LEU A 120 8.03 -31.14 24.29
N GLY A 121 9.26 -30.66 24.53
CA GLY A 121 10.49 -31.43 24.31
C GLY A 121 10.76 -31.68 22.83
N VAL A 122 10.64 -30.66 22.00
CA VAL A 122 10.92 -30.72 20.55
C VAL A 122 12.43 -30.63 20.30
N VAL A 123 12.94 -31.41 19.34
CA VAL A 123 14.35 -31.38 18.91
C VAL A 123 14.64 -30.21 17.97
N ASP A 124 13.75 -29.96 17.02
CA ASP A 124 13.91 -28.94 15.98
C ASP A 124 12.72 -27.98 15.96
N ALA A 125 12.92 -26.81 16.56
CA ALA A 125 11.89 -25.77 16.64
C ALA A 125 11.67 -25.05 15.31
N GLU A 126 12.66 -25.02 14.42
CA GLU A 126 12.63 -24.28 13.16
C GLU A 126 11.81 -25.05 12.11
N VAL A 127 11.98 -26.37 12.04
CA VAL A 127 11.11 -27.24 11.24
C VAL A 127 9.65 -27.17 11.70
N ILE A 128 9.41 -27.10 13.01
CA ILE A 128 8.05 -26.96 13.55
C ILE A 128 7.45 -25.60 13.21
N LEU A 129 8.24 -24.53 13.31
CA LEU A 129 7.80 -23.17 12.93
C LEU A 129 7.23 -23.18 11.51
N GLU A 130 7.96 -23.72 10.53
CA GLU A 130 7.52 -23.80 9.13
C GLU A 130 6.23 -24.62 8.94
N LEU A 131 6.08 -25.71 9.69
CA LEU A 131 4.89 -26.57 9.61
C LEU A 131 3.64 -25.92 10.20
N VAL A 132 3.83 -25.06 11.20
CA VAL A 132 2.76 -24.45 11.98
C VAL A 132 2.41 -23.06 11.46
N ARG A 133 3.34 -22.35 10.81
CA ARG A 133 3.17 -20.98 10.28
C ARG A 133 1.90 -20.74 9.48
N LYS A 134 1.48 -21.72 8.66
CA LYS A 134 0.26 -21.62 7.83
C LYS A 134 -1.04 -21.97 8.55
N ARG A 135 -0.97 -22.44 9.79
CA ARG A 135 -2.09 -22.95 10.59
C ARG A 135 -2.42 -22.09 11.81
N ILE A 136 -1.64 -21.03 12.04
CA ILE A 136 -1.78 -20.16 13.20
C ILE A 136 -2.53 -18.90 12.80
N ASP A 137 -3.59 -18.63 13.54
CA ASP A 137 -4.32 -17.39 13.48
C ASP A 137 -3.68 -16.37 14.44
N PHE A 138 -3.78 -15.10 14.09
CA PHE A 138 -3.34 -13.99 14.93
C PHE A 138 -4.57 -13.25 15.48
N ASP A 139 -4.50 -12.83 16.73
CA ASP A 139 -5.54 -11.97 17.30
C ASP A 139 -5.38 -10.50 16.87
N ARG A 140 -6.23 -9.63 17.45
CA ARG A 140 -6.25 -8.19 17.14
C ARG A 140 -4.96 -7.47 17.53
N ASP A 141 -4.21 -8.01 18.49
CA ASP A 141 -2.95 -7.45 18.96
C ASP A 141 -1.75 -8.02 18.19
N GLY A 142 -2.00 -8.94 17.24
CA GLY A 142 -0.98 -9.62 16.45
C GLY A 142 -0.30 -10.76 17.19
N ALA A 143 -0.90 -11.26 18.28
CA ALA A 143 -0.37 -12.41 19.00
C ALA A 143 -0.89 -13.73 18.39
N PRO A 144 -0.01 -14.73 18.22
CA PRO A 144 -0.36 -16.03 17.64
C PRO A 144 -1.23 -16.86 18.60
N GLN A 145 -2.32 -17.41 18.09
CA GLN A 145 -3.30 -18.20 18.85
C GLN A 145 -3.18 -19.70 18.54
N GLY A 146 -3.42 -20.54 19.55
CA GLY A 146 -3.48 -22.00 19.36
C GLY A 146 -2.15 -22.70 19.06
N VAL A 147 -1.01 -22.03 19.31
CA VAL A 147 0.34 -22.54 19.01
C VAL A 147 0.61 -23.91 19.64
N GLU A 148 0.32 -24.06 20.93
CA GLU A 148 0.56 -25.33 21.65
C GLU A 148 -0.29 -26.49 21.08
N ALA A 149 -1.56 -26.21 20.74
CA ALA A 149 -2.44 -27.21 20.14
C ALA A 149 -1.94 -27.64 18.76
N ALA A 150 -1.56 -26.68 17.90
CA ALA A 150 -0.99 -26.96 16.59
C ALA A 150 0.31 -27.77 16.69
N LEU A 151 1.19 -27.44 17.65
CA LEU A 151 2.41 -28.21 17.89
C LEU A 151 2.12 -29.64 18.33
N SER A 152 1.13 -29.85 19.19
CA SER A 152 0.76 -31.18 19.66
C SER A 152 0.27 -32.09 18.50
N GLU A 153 -0.50 -31.54 17.57
CA GLU A 153 -0.96 -32.25 16.37
C GLU A 153 0.20 -32.57 15.42
N VAL A 154 1.14 -31.63 15.25
CA VAL A 154 2.36 -31.87 14.47
C VAL A 154 3.21 -32.98 15.09
N LEU A 155 3.35 -33.01 16.41
CA LEU A 155 4.11 -34.05 17.10
C LEU A 155 3.45 -35.44 17.02
N LYS A 156 2.12 -35.51 16.98
CA LYS A 156 1.40 -36.77 16.70
C LYS A 156 1.67 -37.27 15.28
N ALA A 157 1.65 -36.36 14.30
CA ALA A 157 1.91 -36.69 12.90
C ALA A 157 3.39 -36.98 12.61
N LYS A 158 4.30 -36.36 13.37
CA LYS A 158 5.76 -36.43 13.19
C LYS A 158 6.46 -36.71 14.53
N PRO A 159 6.35 -37.93 15.08
CA PRO A 159 6.91 -38.25 16.40
C PRO A 159 8.43 -38.09 16.50
N TYR A 160 9.14 -38.22 15.38
CA TYR A 160 10.60 -38.05 15.29
C TYR A 160 11.09 -36.66 15.69
N LEU A 161 10.21 -35.65 15.73
CA LEU A 161 10.54 -34.29 16.18
C LEU A 161 10.59 -34.16 17.71
N LYS A 162 10.21 -35.20 18.47
CA LYS A 162 10.28 -35.20 19.93
C LYS A 162 11.63 -35.72 20.42
N ALA A 163 12.25 -35.00 21.35
CA ALA A 163 13.48 -35.40 22.02
C ALA A 163 13.24 -36.74 22.73
N GLY A 164 14.00 -37.76 22.33
CA GLY A 164 13.83 -39.14 22.81
C GLY A 164 13.11 -40.09 21.84
N ALA A 165 12.63 -39.64 20.67
CA ALA A 165 12.13 -40.53 19.61
C ALA A 165 13.23 -41.39 18.97
N HIS A 166 14.51 -41.14 19.31
CA HIS A 166 15.65 -41.98 18.97
C HIS A 166 16.26 -42.57 20.24
N ALA A 167 15.54 -43.50 20.86
CA ALA A 167 16.17 -44.49 21.74
C ALA A 167 16.91 -45.51 20.85
N GLY A 168 18.15 -45.20 20.46
CA GLY A 168 18.87 -46.06 19.51
C GLY A 168 20.32 -45.69 19.24
N SER A 169 21.18 -45.73 20.27
CA SER A 169 22.46 -46.47 20.24
C SER A 169 23.19 -46.27 21.59
N PRO A 170 23.38 -47.32 22.41
CA PRO A 170 24.09 -47.26 23.69
C PRO A 170 25.63 -47.14 23.55
N THR A 171 26.15 -46.71 22.40
CA THR A 171 27.59 -46.78 22.08
C THR A 171 28.49 -45.82 22.86
N ASN A 172 27.99 -45.14 23.91
CA ASN A 172 28.83 -44.37 24.80
C ASN A 172 28.51 -44.72 26.27
N PRO A 173 29.38 -45.47 26.97
CA PRO A 173 29.16 -45.79 28.37
C PRO A 173 29.17 -44.50 29.21
N PRO A 174 28.32 -44.38 30.25
CA PRO A 174 28.27 -43.21 31.10
C PRO A 174 29.62 -42.98 31.79
N ARG A 175 30.31 -41.90 31.43
CA ARG A 175 31.46 -41.40 32.18
C ARG A 175 30.97 -40.88 33.53
N GLY A 176 31.12 -41.68 34.58
CA GLY A 176 31.00 -41.19 35.96
C GLY A 176 30.11 -41.97 36.93
N GLY A 177 29.81 -43.25 36.68
CA GLY A 177 29.23 -44.11 37.71
C GLY A 177 30.26 -44.48 38.80
N ARG A 178 29.86 -44.40 40.07
CA ARG A 178 30.62 -44.87 41.24
C ARG A 178 31.20 -46.27 40.96
N ALA A 179 32.51 -46.45 41.15
CA ALA A 179 33.14 -47.76 40.97
C ALA A 179 32.51 -48.76 41.94
N LEU A 180 32.00 -49.88 41.41
CA LEU A 180 31.44 -50.95 42.21
C LEU A 180 32.54 -51.59 43.06
N THR A 181 32.29 -51.69 44.37
CA THR A 181 33.20 -52.39 45.28
C THR A 181 32.98 -53.90 45.21
N ARG A 182 33.99 -54.68 45.62
CA ARG A 182 33.93 -56.16 45.58
C ARG A 182 32.74 -56.73 46.37
N GLU A 183 32.40 -56.10 47.48
CA GLU A 183 31.27 -56.51 48.32
C GLU A 183 29.92 -56.23 47.67
N GLU A 184 29.81 -55.17 46.87
CA GLU A 184 28.60 -54.84 46.12
C GLU A 184 28.42 -55.82 44.95
N ILE A 185 29.50 -56.18 44.26
CA ILE A 185 29.46 -57.18 43.17
C ILE A 185 29.04 -58.55 43.72
N ALA A 186 29.52 -58.94 44.90
CA ALA A 186 29.17 -60.22 45.52
C ALA A 186 27.70 -60.31 45.98
N LYS A 187 27.04 -59.17 46.19
CA LYS A 187 25.63 -59.08 46.59
C LYS A 187 24.68 -58.97 45.40
N MET A 188 25.20 -58.72 44.19
CA MET A 188 24.38 -58.64 42.99
C MET A 188 23.94 -60.03 42.53
N THR A 189 22.69 -60.10 42.06
CA THR A 189 22.17 -61.29 41.40
C THR A 189 22.84 -61.50 40.04
N PRO A 190 22.83 -62.73 39.48
CA PRO A 190 23.37 -62.98 38.14
C PRO A 190 22.75 -62.12 37.04
N ALA A 191 21.46 -61.75 37.18
CA ALA A 191 20.78 -60.88 36.24
C ALA A 191 21.30 -59.43 36.32
N GLU A 192 21.55 -58.93 37.53
CA GLU A 192 22.12 -57.59 37.75
C GLU A 192 23.57 -57.49 37.29
N ILE A 193 24.34 -58.58 37.44
CA ILE A 193 25.72 -58.66 36.93
C ILE A 193 25.74 -58.60 35.40
N ASN A 194 24.86 -59.33 34.72
CA ASN A 194 24.77 -59.28 33.26
C ASN A 194 24.28 -57.92 32.75
N ALA A 195 23.37 -57.26 33.48
CA ALA A 195 22.88 -55.93 33.13
C ALA A 195 23.95 -54.84 33.32
N ASN A 196 24.85 -55.00 34.30
CA ASN A 196 25.89 -54.03 34.65
C ASN A 196 27.32 -54.53 34.34
N TRP A 197 27.45 -55.47 33.39
CA TRP A 197 28.68 -56.23 33.16
C TRP A 197 29.90 -55.34 32.88
N ASP A 198 29.72 -54.25 32.13
CA ASP A 198 30.81 -53.31 31.82
C ASP A 198 31.37 -52.63 33.08
N ALA A 199 30.52 -52.29 34.04
CA ALA A 199 30.92 -51.69 35.30
C ALA A 199 31.59 -52.73 36.23
N VAL A 200 31.08 -53.97 36.25
CA VAL A 200 31.66 -55.09 37.01
C VAL A 200 33.06 -55.43 36.48
N ARG A 201 33.21 -55.53 35.16
CA ARG A 201 34.50 -55.77 34.50
C ARG A 201 35.50 -54.66 34.80
N ALA A 202 35.09 -53.39 34.68
CA ALA A 202 35.96 -52.25 34.98
C ALA A 202 36.40 -52.20 36.45
N ALA A 203 35.55 -52.64 37.39
CA ALA A 203 35.89 -52.74 38.80
C ALA A 203 36.87 -53.90 39.09
N LEU A 204 36.74 -55.03 38.39
CA LEU A 204 37.66 -56.17 38.50
C LEU A 204 39.03 -55.89 37.84
N GLU A 205 39.06 -55.19 36.70
CA GLU A 205 40.29 -54.83 35.99
C GLU A 205 41.13 -53.78 36.74
N LYS A 206 40.49 -52.89 37.51
CA LYS A 206 41.20 -51.87 38.29
C LYS A 206 41.92 -52.41 39.53
N GLY A 207 41.68 -53.65 39.91
CA GLY A 207 42.19 -54.24 41.15
C GLY A 207 41.54 -53.54 42.35
N VAL A 208 40.69 -54.27 43.07
CA VAL A 208 40.13 -53.79 44.35
C VAL A 208 41.25 -53.44 45.31
#